data_AF-A0A091U5W1-F1
#
_entry.id   AF-A0A091U5W1-F1
#
_cell.length_a   1.000
_cell.length_b   1.000
_cell.length_c   1.000
_cell.angle_alpha   90.00
_cell.angle_beta   90.00
_cell.angle_gamma   90.00
#
_symmetry.space_group_name_H-M   'P 1'
#
loop_
_entity.id
_entity.type
_entity.pdbx_description
1 polymer ?
#
loop_
_entity_poly.entity_id
_entity_poly.type
_entity_poly.pdbx_seq_one_letter_code
_entity_poly.pdbx_strand_id
1 'polypeptide(L)'
;ATENCVCILHNLSYQLEAELPESYAQSIYMQRKNLSSNDKTPGCFGTRSRKVKEKQQDTPLPEEKSNPRGVESLWHSTLIRIYLSLIAKSTRNYTQEASLGALQNLTAGTGPMPFAVAQTVVQKANGLPSIRTMLHVSHPTVRKTAVSLLRNLSRNTSLQSDIAREVLPDLVSILPESVPGSDIGCETTASICYTLYNLTQSSSHNARLLLSADGLPKIITISMNDSNMFSKASRAASVLLYCLWSHTDLHSAYKK
;
A
#
# COMPACT_ATOMS: atom_id res chain seq x y z
N ALA A 1 -15.37 21.62 13.48
CA ALA A 1 -16.10 20.39 13.88
C ALA A 1 -15.62 19.18 13.08
N THR A 2 -15.83 19.14 11.76
CA THR A 2 -15.46 18.00 10.90
C THR A 2 -13.99 17.58 11.03
N GLU A 3 -13.06 18.52 10.96
CA GLU A 3 -11.62 18.24 11.10
C GLU A 3 -11.30 17.49 12.39
N ASN A 4 -11.79 17.99 13.53
CA ASN A 4 -11.58 17.34 14.84
C ASN A 4 -12.15 15.91 14.86
N CYS A 5 -13.34 15.69 14.31
CA CYS A 5 -13.93 14.35 14.24
C CYS A 5 -13.08 13.39 13.41
N VAL A 6 -12.57 13.85 12.25
CA VAL A 6 -11.72 13.02 11.39
C VAL A 6 -10.38 12.74 12.05
N CYS A 7 -9.80 13.71 12.76
CA CYS A 7 -8.59 13.50 13.55
C CYS A 7 -8.79 12.47 14.67
N ILE A 8 -9.93 12.51 15.37
CA ILE A 8 -10.27 11.49 16.38
C ILE A 8 -10.36 10.12 15.71
N LEU A 9 -11.04 10.01 14.58
CA LEU A 9 -11.16 8.74 13.86
C LEU A 9 -9.81 8.24 13.32
N HIS A 10 -8.95 9.13 12.84
CA HIS A 10 -7.57 8.82 12.45
C HIS A 10 -6.81 8.21 13.63
N ASN A 11 -6.92 8.80 14.82
CA ASN A 11 -6.28 8.27 16.02
C ASN A 11 -6.85 6.91 16.43
N LEU A 12 -8.18 6.75 16.42
CA LEU A 12 -8.86 5.49 16.76
C LEU A 12 -8.55 4.35 15.77
N SER A 13 -8.14 4.67 14.55
CA SER A 13 -7.74 3.67 13.55
C SER A 13 -6.30 3.19 13.72
N TYR A 14 -5.49 3.86 14.53
CA TYR A 14 -4.08 3.51 14.75
C TYR A 14 -3.97 2.14 15.42
N GLN A 15 -3.10 1.27 14.90
CA GLN A 15 -2.88 -0.09 15.39
C GLN A 15 -4.15 -0.96 15.56
N LEU A 16 -5.24 -0.60 14.87
CA LEU A 16 -6.55 -1.23 15.04
C LEU A 16 -6.49 -2.77 14.95
N GLU A 17 -5.74 -3.31 13.99
CA GLU A 17 -5.56 -4.76 13.83
C GLU A 17 -4.97 -5.45 15.06
N ALA A 18 -3.98 -4.81 15.70
CA ALA A 18 -3.27 -5.37 16.86
C ALA A 18 -4.08 -5.23 18.15
N GLU A 19 -4.95 -4.23 18.23
CA GLU A 19 -5.76 -3.91 19.40
C GLU A 19 -7.20 -4.46 19.33
N LEU A 20 -7.52 -5.25 18.29
CA LEU A 20 -8.83 -5.89 18.17
C LEU A 20 -9.13 -6.75 19.41
N PRO A 21 -10.32 -6.61 20.03
CA PRO A 21 -10.72 -7.53 21.09
C PRO A 21 -10.75 -8.97 20.58
N GLU A 22 -10.44 -9.92 21.46
CA GLU A 22 -10.23 -11.32 21.08
C GLU A 22 -11.43 -11.95 20.35
N SER A 23 -12.66 -11.56 20.69
CA SER A 23 -13.87 -11.99 19.98
C SER A 23 -13.89 -11.56 18.50
N TYR A 24 -13.41 -10.36 18.19
CA TYR A 24 -13.29 -9.87 16.81
C TYR A 24 -12.13 -10.54 16.10
N ALA A 25 -10.98 -10.65 16.77
CA ALA A 25 -9.84 -11.39 16.23
C ALA A 25 -10.23 -12.84 15.92
N GLN A 26 -10.97 -13.53 16.79
CA GLN A 26 -11.44 -14.89 16.54
C GLN A 26 -12.44 -14.95 15.37
N SER A 27 -13.40 -14.02 15.25
CA SER A 27 -14.32 -14.07 14.10
C SER A 27 -13.61 -13.84 12.77
N ILE A 28 -12.70 -12.86 12.71
CA ILE A 28 -11.96 -12.47 11.50
C ILE A 28 -10.83 -13.48 11.15
N TYR A 29 -10.17 -14.05 12.16
CA TYR A 29 -8.98 -14.89 11.98
C TYR A 29 -9.21 -16.39 12.26
N MET A 30 -10.22 -16.80 13.03
CA MET A 30 -10.51 -18.23 13.32
C MET A 30 -11.61 -18.85 12.44
N GLN A 31 -12.44 -18.07 11.74
CA GLN A 31 -13.19 -18.61 10.58
C GLN A 31 -12.24 -19.35 9.60
N ARG A 32 -10.93 -19.04 9.63
CA ARG A 32 -9.86 -19.70 8.87
C ARG A 32 -9.48 -21.13 9.31
N LYS A 33 -9.66 -21.51 10.58
CA LYS A 33 -9.27 -22.87 11.03
C LYS A 33 -10.27 -23.94 10.61
N ASN A 34 -11.56 -23.61 10.54
CA ASN A 34 -12.61 -24.57 10.22
C ASN A 34 -12.73 -24.88 8.71
N LEU A 35 -12.10 -24.09 7.84
CA LEU A 35 -12.03 -24.36 6.39
C LEU A 35 -10.80 -25.19 5.98
N SER A 36 -9.79 -25.32 6.85
CA SER A 36 -8.50 -25.99 6.54
C SER A 36 -8.29 -27.33 7.24
N SER A 37 -9.29 -27.84 7.96
CA SER A 37 -9.14 -29.01 8.83
C SER A 37 -9.54 -30.37 8.22
N ASN A 38 -9.96 -30.43 6.95
CA ASN A 38 -10.51 -31.68 6.41
C ASN A 38 -9.58 -32.53 5.51
N ASP A 39 -8.28 -32.25 5.45
CA ASP A 39 -7.36 -33.09 4.65
C ASP A 39 -5.96 -33.18 5.26
N LYS A 40 -5.80 -33.98 6.33
CA LYS A 40 -4.48 -34.43 6.79
C LYS A 40 -4.49 -35.91 7.12
N THR A 41 -4.24 -36.73 6.09
CA THR A 41 -3.64 -38.06 6.26
C THR A 41 -2.19 -37.90 6.77
N PRO A 42 -1.76 -38.62 7.82
CA PRO A 42 -0.41 -38.48 8.36
C PRO A 42 0.57 -39.32 7.53
N GLY A 43 1.31 -38.68 6.63
CA GLY A 43 2.41 -39.28 5.87
C GLY A 43 3.78 -38.90 6.45
N CYS A 44 4.49 -39.88 7.00
CA CYS A 44 5.84 -39.77 7.55
C CYS A 44 6.90 -39.84 6.43
N PHE A 45 7.44 -38.71 5.95
CA PHE A 45 8.77 -38.64 5.30
C PHE A 45 9.33 -37.19 5.23
N GLY A 46 10.50 -36.98 5.84
CA GLY A 46 11.66 -36.21 5.36
C GLY A 46 11.52 -34.80 4.75
N THR A 47 11.95 -33.81 5.54
CA THR A 47 12.52 -32.49 5.21
C THR A 47 12.93 -32.19 3.75
N ARG A 48 12.29 -31.16 3.15
CA ARG A 48 12.95 -30.13 2.33
C ARG A 48 12.23 -28.79 2.53
N SER A 49 12.94 -27.77 3.01
CA SER A 49 12.47 -26.38 3.12
C SER A 49 12.20 -25.82 1.73
N ARG A 50 11.01 -26.09 1.21
CA ARG A 50 10.44 -25.42 0.05
C ARG A 50 10.16 -23.98 0.47
N LYS A 51 10.82 -23.02 -0.17
CA LYS A 51 10.50 -21.58 -0.06
C LYS A 51 8.98 -21.44 -0.04
N VAL A 52 8.44 -21.02 1.10
CA VAL A 52 7.02 -20.72 1.24
C VAL A 52 6.79 -19.50 0.35
N LYS A 53 6.41 -19.73 -0.91
CA LYS A 53 5.59 -18.75 -1.62
C LYS A 53 4.36 -18.63 -0.73
N GLU A 54 4.31 -17.57 0.08
CA GLU A 54 3.09 -17.19 0.79
C GLU A 54 1.99 -17.12 -0.28
N LYS A 55 1.16 -18.15 -0.34
CA LYS A 55 -0.12 -18.11 -1.04
C LYS A 55 -1.03 -17.16 -0.25
N GLN A 56 -0.76 -15.86 -0.30
CA GLN A 56 -1.66 -14.80 0.20
C GLN A 56 -2.98 -14.76 -0.60
N GLN A 57 -3.02 -15.43 -1.76
CA GLN A 57 -4.06 -15.31 -2.77
C GLN A 57 -5.37 -16.06 -2.45
N ASP A 58 -5.36 -17.04 -1.56
CA ASP A 58 -6.52 -17.93 -1.31
C ASP A 58 -7.23 -17.68 0.04
N THR A 59 -6.94 -16.57 0.73
CA THR A 59 -7.58 -16.33 2.02
C THR A 59 -8.89 -15.55 1.84
N PRO A 60 -10.06 -16.14 2.16
CA PRO A 60 -11.32 -15.43 2.07
C PRO A 60 -11.28 -14.22 3.00
N LEU A 61 -11.70 -13.07 2.46
CA LEU A 61 -11.74 -11.81 3.20
C LEU A 61 -12.99 -11.76 4.07
N PRO A 62 -12.95 -11.04 5.20
CA PRO A 62 -14.09 -10.95 6.10
C PRO A 62 -15.28 -10.35 5.37
N GLU A 63 -16.43 -10.97 5.52
CA GLU A 63 -17.68 -10.42 5.00
C GLU A 63 -18.03 -9.13 5.75
N GLU A 64 -18.56 -8.18 5.01
CA GLU A 64 -19.01 -6.92 5.56
C GLU A 64 -20.34 -7.10 6.29
N LYS A 65 -20.38 -6.71 7.57
CA LYS A 65 -21.62 -6.76 8.36
C LYS A 65 -22.53 -5.60 8.00
N SER A 66 -23.80 -5.89 7.73
CA SER A 66 -24.81 -4.87 7.39
C SER A 66 -25.10 -3.86 8.51
N ASN A 67 -24.76 -4.18 9.77
CA ASN A 67 -24.97 -3.31 10.92
C ASN A 67 -23.73 -3.33 11.85
N PRO A 68 -22.64 -2.62 11.49
CA PRO A 68 -21.41 -2.62 12.27
C PRO A 68 -21.64 -1.96 13.64
N ARG A 69 -21.05 -2.52 14.69
CA ARG A 69 -21.12 -1.95 16.05
C ARG A 69 -19.74 -1.76 16.65
N GLY A 70 -19.58 -0.65 17.37
CA GLY A 70 -18.35 -0.32 18.08
C GLY A 70 -17.14 -0.28 17.14
N VAL A 71 -16.13 -1.10 17.43
CA VAL A 71 -14.86 -1.14 16.70
C VAL A 71 -15.01 -1.54 15.22
N GLU A 72 -16.05 -2.31 14.87
CA GLU A 72 -16.32 -2.70 13.48
C GLU A 72 -16.64 -1.50 12.59
N SER A 73 -17.24 -0.46 13.17
CA SER A 73 -17.62 0.74 12.44
C SER A 73 -16.40 1.52 11.95
N LEU A 74 -15.23 1.35 12.57
CA LEU A 74 -14.00 2.05 12.21
C LEU A 74 -13.43 1.62 10.85
N TRP A 75 -13.78 0.43 10.36
CA TRP A 75 -13.28 -0.12 9.10
C TRP A 75 -14.39 -0.57 8.14
N HIS A 76 -15.63 -0.19 8.41
CA HIS A 76 -16.79 -0.44 7.54
C HIS A 76 -16.76 0.42 6.26
N SER A 77 -17.32 -0.07 5.14
CA SER A 77 -17.22 0.63 3.85
C SER A 77 -17.85 2.02 3.85
N THR A 78 -18.90 2.25 4.62
CA THR A 78 -19.50 3.58 4.78
C THR A 78 -18.47 4.59 5.26
N LEU A 79 -17.68 4.26 6.28
CA LEU A 79 -16.68 5.18 6.82
C LEU A 79 -15.51 5.36 5.85
N ILE A 80 -15.10 4.28 5.18
CA ILE A 80 -14.10 4.32 4.10
C ILE A 80 -14.54 5.28 2.98
N ARG A 81 -15.81 5.22 2.54
CA ARG A 81 -16.37 6.13 1.53
C ARG A 81 -16.43 7.57 2.02
N ILE A 82 -16.68 7.79 3.32
CA ILE A 82 -16.63 9.14 3.91
C ILE A 82 -15.20 9.69 3.84
N TYR A 83 -14.17 8.91 4.23
CA TYR A 83 -12.77 9.34 4.10
C TYR A 83 -12.42 9.68 2.66
N LEU A 84 -12.79 8.83 1.69
CA LEU A 84 -12.54 9.09 0.27
C LEU A 84 -13.26 10.36 -0.22
N SER A 85 -14.51 10.59 0.20
CA SER A 85 -15.23 11.82 -0.13
C SER A 85 -14.57 13.05 0.48
N LEU A 86 -14.02 12.97 1.69
CA LEU A 86 -13.30 14.08 2.33
C LEU A 86 -11.97 14.36 1.63
N ILE A 87 -11.24 13.32 1.22
CA ILE A 87 -10.02 13.44 0.41
C ILE A 87 -10.33 14.20 -0.89
N ALA A 88 -11.40 13.81 -1.58
CA ALA A 88 -11.76 14.36 -2.87
C ALA A 88 -12.32 15.79 -2.81
N LYS A 89 -13.06 16.15 -1.75
CA LYS A 89 -13.86 17.38 -1.71
C LYS A 89 -13.39 18.43 -0.72
N SER A 90 -12.59 18.07 0.28
CA SER A 90 -12.12 19.04 1.27
C SER A 90 -11.09 19.99 0.66
N THR A 91 -11.17 21.26 1.04
CA THR A 91 -10.14 22.28 0.74
C THR A 91 -9.14 22.47 1.88
N ARG A 92 -9.30 21.71 2.98
CA ARG A 92 -8.45 21.79 4.17
C ARG A 92 -7.43 20.66 4.19
N ASN A 93 -6.15 21.00 4.10
CA ASN A 93 -5.03 20.05 4.11
C ASN A 93 -5.09 19.10 5.32
N TYR A 94 -5.38 19.61 6.52
CA TYR A 94 -5.48 18.78 7.74
C TYR A 94 -6.61 17.75 7.66
N THR A 95 -7.75 18.10 7.09
CA THR A 95 -8.86 17.15 6.91
C THR A 95 -8.52 16.08 5.86
N GLN A 96 -7.84 16.46 4.78
CA GLN A 96 -7.36 15.51 3.76
C GLN A 96 -6.29 14.58 4.34
N GLU A 97 -5.31 15.13 5.06
CA GLU A 97 -4.25 14.37 5.72
C GLU A 97 -4.81 13.40 6.75
N ALA A 98 -5.72 13.83 7.62
CA ALA A 98 -6.33 12.95 8.61
C ALA A 98 -7.19 11.84 7.95
N SER A 99 -7.87 12.14 6.85
CA SER A 99 -8.64 11.13 6.10
C SER A 99 -7.73 10.10 5.43
N LEU A 100 -6.63 10.55 4.80
CA LEU A 100 -5.60 9.67 4.23
C LEU A 100 -4.92 8.85 5.33
N GLY A 101 -4.62 9.47 6.46
CA GLY A 101 -3.97 8.84 7.62
C GLY A 101 -4.84 7.75 8.23
N ALA A 102 -6.15 7.99 8.34
CA ALA A 102 -7.08 6.96 8.80
C ALA A 102 -7.05 5.73 7.87
N LEU A 103 -7.14 5.93 6.56
CA LEU A 103 -7.03 4.83 5.60
C LEU A 103 -5.64 4.17 5.62
N GLN A 104 -4.57 4.94 5.82
CA GLN A 104 -3.22 4.42 5.95
C GLN A 104 -3.13 3.48 7.17
N ASN A 105 -3.68 3.89 8.31
CA ASN A 105 -3.67 3.09 9.54
C ASN A 105 -4.49 1.81 9.37
N LEU A 106 -5.71 1.92 8.84
CA LEU A 106 -6.58 0.76 8.57
C LEU A 106 -5.96 -0.26 7.61
N THR A 107 -5.07 0.20 6.72
CA THR A 107 -4.39 -0.66 5.75
C THR A 107 -2.98 -1.05 6.17
N ALA A 108 -2.51 -0.70 7.38
CA ALA A 108 -1.12 -0.90 7.81
C ALA A 108 -0.77 -2.37 8.13
N GLY A 109 -1.74 -3.15 8.57
CA GLY A 109 -1.57 -4.54 8.95
C GLY A 109 -1.38 -5.51 7.77
N THR A 110 -1.23 -6.80 8.07
CA THR A 110 -1.03 -7.87 7.06
C THR A 110 -2.08 -8.98 7.14
N GLY A 111 -3.04 -8.84 8.04
CA GLY A 111 -4.16 -9.76 8.18
C GLY A 111 -5.28 -9.50 7.17
N PRO A 112 -6.36 -10.28 7.30
CA PRO A 112 -7.51 -10.20 6.41
C PRO A 112 -8.29 -8.89 6.54
N MET A 113 -8.34 -8.25 7.72
CA MET A 113 -9.05 -6.98 7.90
C MET A 113 -8.41 -5.84 7.08
N PRO A 114 -7.11 -5.53 7.20
CA PRO A 114 -6.46 -4.52 6.36
C PRO A 114 -6.57 -4.79 4.86
N PHE A 115 -6.52 -6.07 4.44
CA PHE A 115 -6.68 -6.43 3.04
C PHE A 115 -8.11 -6.24 2.54
N ALA A 116 -9.13 -6.46 3.38
CA ALA A 116 -10.52 -6.16 3.04
C ALA A 116 -10.77 -4.65 2.95
N VAL A 117 -10.14 -3.86 3.83
CA VAL A 117 -10.14 -2.39 3.70
C VAL A 117 -9.49 -1.98 2.37
N ALA A 118 -8.32 -2.54 2.05
CA ALA A 118 -7.62 -2.24 0.80
C ALA A 118 -8.47 -2.55 -0.44
N GLN A 119 -9.12 -3.72 -0.48
CA GLN A 119 -10.05 -4.06 -1.57
C GLN A 119 -11.25 -3.13 -1.62
N THR A 120 -11.78 -2.73 -0.47
CA THR A 120 -12.91 -1.80 -0.40
C THR A 120 -12.52 -0.45 -0.97
N VAL A 121 -11.34 0.09 -0.61
CA VAL A 121 -10.80 1.34 -1.14
C VAL A 121 -10.63 1.26 -2.66
N VAL A 122 -9.98 0.21 -3.17
CA VAL A 122 -9.62 0.13 -4.59
C VAL A 122 -10.80 -0.28 -5.46
N GLN A 123 -11.45 -1.41 -5.17
CA GLN A 123 -12.40 -2.05 -6.09
C GLN A 123 -13.86 -1.71 -5.78
N LYS A 124 -14.25 -1.56 -4.50
CA LYS A 124 -15.66 -1.29 -4.15
C LYS A 124 -16.00 0.20 -4.10
N ALA A 125 -15.04 1.04 -3.74
CA ALA A 125 -15.24 2.47 -3.52
C ALA A 125 -14.57 3.36 -4.56
N ASN A 126 -13.83 2.79 -5.52
CA ASN A 126 -13.14 3.52 -6.58
C ASN A 126 -12.30 4.70 -6.02
N GLY A 127 -11.49 4.41 -4.99
CA GLY A 127 -10.76 5.43 -4.24
C GLY A 127 -9.46 5.91 -4.88
N LEU A 128 -8.91 5.16 -5.84
CA LEU A 128 -7.62 5.47 -6.47
C LEU A 128 -7.57 6.87 -7.12
N PRO A 129 -8.59 7.34 -7.86
CA PRO A 129 -8.57 8.69 -8.42
C PRO A 129 -8.43 9.78 -7.37
N SER A 130 -9.12 9.66 -6.22
CA SER A 130 -9.03 10.65 -5.15
C SER A 130 -7.65 10.65 -4.47
N ILE A 131 -7.07 9.47 -4.25
CA ILE A 131 -5.73 9.32 -3.66
C ILE A 131 -4.66 9.83 -4.64
N ARG A 132 -4.80 9.55 -5.93
CA ARG A 132 -3.90 10.00 -7.00
C ARG A 132 -3.83 11.53 -7.07
N THR A 133 -4.96 12.23 -6.95
CA THR A 133 -4.96 13.71 -6.92
C THR A 133 -4.10 14.25 -5.78
N MET A 134 -4.05 13.55 -4.64
CA MET A 134 -3.23 13.96 -3.48
C MET A 134 -1.73 13.78 -3.70
N LEU A 135 -1.28 13.13 -4.77
CA LEU A 135 0.13 13.06 -5.14
C LEU A 135 0.67 14.40 -5.65
N HIS A 136 -0.21 15.24 -6.20
CA HIS A 136 0.14 16.48 -6.89
C HIS A 136 -0.17 17.75 -6.08
N VAL A 137 -0.67 17.62 -4.86
CA VAL A 137 -0.89 18.77 -3.99
C VAL A 137 0.44 19.33 -3.47
N SER A 138 0.49 20.63 -3.24
CA SER A 138 1.70 21.32 -2.76
C SER A 138 2.06 20.97 -1.31
N HIS A 139 1.11 20.49 -0.50
CA HIS A 139 1.33 20.22 0.91
C HIS A 139 2.14 18.92 1.13
N PRO A 140 3.38 18.99 1.64
CA PRO A 140 4.27 17.82 1.68
C PRO A 140 3.76 16.66 2.53
N THR A 141 3.09 16.94 3.66
CA THR A 141 2.56 15.90 4.55
C THR A 141 1.38 15.15 3.93
N VAL A 142 0.45 15.86 3.25
CA VAL A 142 -0.68 15.25 2.53
C VAL A 142 -0.15 14.29 1.47
N ARG A 143 0.82 14.76 0.67
CA ARG A 143 1.47 13.93 -0.36
C ARG A 143 2.17 12.71 0.25
N LYS A 144 2.93 12.88 1.33
CA LYS A 144 3.58 11.78 2.06
C LYS A 144 2.57 10.75 2.54
N THR A 145 1.45 11.18 3.13
CA THR A 145 0.41 10.29 3.64
C THR A 145 -0.31 9.56 2.51
N ALA A 146 -0.56 10.23 1.37
CA ALA A 146 -1.12 9.60 0.17
C ALA A 146 -0.21 8.51 -0.41
N VAL A 147 1.08 8.78 -0.55
CA VAL A 147 2.07 7.77 -0.98
C VAL A 147 2.13 6.62 0.02
N SER A 148 2.08 6.91 1.32
CA SER A 148 2.13 5.86 2.35
C SER A 148 0.90 4.95 2.32
N LEU A 149 -0.29 5.51 2.06
CA LEU A 149 -1.50 4.73 1.81
C LEU A 149 -1.34 3.85 0.56
N LEU A 150 -0.85 4.39 -0.56
CA LEU A 150 -0.60 3.60 -1.78
C LEU A 150 0.42 2.48 -1.53
N ARG A 151 1.46 2.74 -0.73
CA ARG A 151 2.42 1.71 -0.32
C ARG A 151 1.73 0.57 0.39
N ASN A 152 0.83 0.86 1.32
CA ASN A 152 0.06 -0.16 2.05
C ASN A 152 -0.86 -0.95 1.11
N LEU A 153 -1.62 -0.26 0.25
CA LEU A 153 -2.54 -0.88 -0.72
C LEU A 153 -1.79 -1.81 -1.70
N SER A 154 -0.61 -1.38 -2.19
CA SER A 154 0.20 -2.14 -3.16
C SER A 154 0.74 -3.47 -2.64
N ARG A 155 0.72 -3.71 -1.32
CA ARG A 155 1.09 -5.01 -0.74
C ARG A 155 0.08 -6.11 -1.08
N ASN A 156 -1.18 -5.74 -1.35
CA ASN A 156 -2.18 -6.71 -1.77
C ASN A 156 -1.99 -7.04 -3.27
N THR A 157 -1.49 -8.23 -3.55
CA THR A 157 -1.18 -8.68 -4.92
C THR A 157 -2.38 -8.65 -5.86
N SER A 158 -3.61 -8.86 -5.36
CA SER A 158 -4.81 -8.82 -6.20
C SER A 158 -5.17 -7.42 -6.68
N LEU A 159 -4.62 -6.38 -6.06
CA LEU A 159 -4.90 -4.97 -6.38
C LEU A 159 -3.80 -4.32 -7.22
N GLN A 160 -2.64 -4.98 -7.37
CA GLN A 160 -1.46 -4.38 -7.99
C GLN A 160 -1.69 -3.96 -9.44
N SER A 161 -2.46 -4.73 -10.21
CA SER A 161 -2.78 -4.38 -11.61
C SER A 161 -3.64 -3.12 -11.71
N ASP A 162 -4.65 -2.97 -10.84
CA ASP A 162 -5.51 -1.79 -10.80
C ASP A 162 -4.72 -0.55 -10.35
N ILE A 163 -3.95 -0.69 -9.25
CA ILE A 163 -3.11 0.39 -8.73
C ILE A 163 -2.07 0.82 -9.76
N ALA A 164 -1.39 -0.12 -10.42
CA ALA A 164 -0.36 0.20 -11.40
C ALA A 164 -0.93 0.95 -12.60
N ARG A 165 -2.05 0.47 -13.15
CA ARG A 165 -2.72 1.09 -14.30
C ARG A 165 -3.12 2.54 -14.03
N GLU A 166 -3.61 2.84 -12.82
CA GLU A 166 -4.16 4.17 -12.52
C GLU A 166 -3.16 5.16 -11.93
N VAL A 167 -2.16 4.69 -11.17
CA VAL A 167 -1.36 5.54 -10.26
C VAL A 167 0.15 5.49 -10.54
N LEU A 168 0.66 4.43 -11.19
CA LEU A 168 2.10 4.27 -11.41
C LEU A 168 2.74 5.43 -12.18
N PRO A 169 2.16 5.93 -13.29
CA PRO A 169 2.73 7.07 -14.00
C PRO A 169 2.85 8.32 -13.12
N ASP A 170 1.85 8.59 -12.28
CA ASP A 170 1.88 9.72 -11.34
C ASP A 170 2.96 9.56 -10.27
N LEU A 171 3.12 8.35 -9.72
CA LEU A 171 4.21 8.04 -8.78
C LEU A 171 5.59 8.31 -9.40
N VAL A 172 5.78 7.94 -10.67
CA VAL A 172 7.03 8.22 -11.39
C VAL A 172 7.19 9.72 -11.64
N SER A 173 6.11 10.42 -12.01
CA SER A 173 6.16 11.85 -12.30
C SER A 173 6.60 12.69 -11.08
N ILE A 174 6.22 12.27 -9.87
CA ILE A 174 6.57 12.96 -8.61
C ILE A 174 7.89 12.47 -7.98
N LEU A 175 8.59 11.51 -8.59
CA LEU A 175 9.96 11.18 -8.16
C LEU A 175 10.84 12.42 -8.34
N PRO A 176 11.67 12.75 -7.33
CA PRO A 176 12.58 13.88 -7.44
C PRO A 176 13.71 13.57 -8.43
N GLU A 177 14.26 14.61 -9.05
CA GLU A 177 15.41 14.47 -9.97
C GLU A 177 16.71 14.12 -9.24
N SER A 178 16.76 14.29 -7.92
CA SER A 178 17.88 13.93 -7.06
C SER A 178 17.40 13.55 -5.66
N VAL A 179 18.28 13.02 -4.81
CA VAL A 179 17.94 12.69 -3.43
C VAL A 179 17.46 13.95 -2.69
N PRO A 180 16.25 13.96 -2.09
CA PRO A 180 15.75 15.14 -1.38
C PRO A 180 16.63 15.52 -0.19
N GLY A 181 16.79 16.82 0.06
CA GLY A 181 17.51 17.32 1.23
C GLY A 181 16.72 17.27 2.54
N SER A 182 15.39 17.11 2.49
CA SER A 182 14.53 17.06 3.69
C SER A 182 14.19 15.61 4.08
N ASP A 183 14.03 15.35 5.39
CA ASP A 183 13.64 14.03 5.89
C ASP A 183 12.26 13.60 5.35
N ILE A 184 11.27 14.49 5.37
CA ILE A 184 9.95 14.25 4.77
C ILE A 184 10.07 13.89 3.29
N GLY A 185 10.94 14.59 2.54
CA GLY A 185 11.23 14.27 1.14
C GLY A 185 11.82 12.87 0.99
N CYS A 186 12.86 12.55 1.76
CA CYS A 186 13.49 11.22 1.77
C CYS A 186 12.51 10.10 2.11
N GLU A 187 11.64 10.28 3.10
CA GLU A 187 10.62 9.30 3.48
C GLU A 187 9.54 9.12 2.42
N THR A 188 9.14 10.21 1.78
CA THR A 188 8.19 10.19 0.66
C THR A 188 8.79 9.44 -0.52
N THR A 189 10.01 9.79 -0.94
CA THR A 189 10.73 9.11 -2.03
C THR A 189 10.94 7.63 -1.73
N ALA A 190 11.34 7.26 -0.50
CA ALA A 190 11.45 5.87 -0.11
C ALA A 190 10.10 5.13 -0.24
N SER A 191 9.00 5.76 0.17
CA SER A 191 7.66 5.18 0.08
C SER A 191 7.18 5.05 -1.37
N ILE A 192 7.54 5.99 -2.26
CA ILE A 192 7.32 5.86 -3.71
C ILE A 192 8.08 4.62 -4.22
N CYS A 193 9.38 4.51 -3.93
CA CYS A 193 10.20 3.39 -4.38
C CYS A 193 9.65 2.03 -3.89
N TYR A 194 9.22 1.92 -2.63
CA TYR A 194 8.61 0.69 -2.13
C TYR A 194 7.25 0.38 -2.76
N THR A 195 6.46 1.42 -3.09
CA THR A 195 5.20 1.23 -3.83
C THR A 195 5.49 0.68 -5.22
N LEU A 196 6.42 1.31 -5.96
CA LEU A 196 6.84 0.84 -7.28
C LEU A 196 7.45 -0.57 -7.22
N TYR A 197 8.21 -0.89 -6.18
CA TYR A 197 8.75 -2.23 -5.95
C TYR A 197 7.61 -3.26 -5.83
N ASN A 198 6.63 -3.00 -4.97
CA ASN A 198 5.48 -3.89 -4.79
C ASN A 198 4.71 -4.10 -6.11
N LEU A 199 4.51 -3.04 -6.88
CA LEU A 199 3.79 -3.11 -8.17
C LEU A 199 4.57 -3.86 -9.25
N THR A 200 5.89 -3.88 -9.20
CA THR A 200 6.74 -4.43 -10.28
C THR A 200 7.31 -5.81 -9.98
N GLN A 201 7.53 -6.18 -8.71
CA GLN A 201 8.25 -7.41 -8.33
C GLN A 201 7.72 -8.70 -8.94
N SER A 202 6.42 -8.76 -9.21
CA SER A 202 5.75 -9.95 -9.75
C SER A 202 5.09 -9.70 -11.11
N SER A 203 5.36 -8.56 -11.77
CA SER A 203 4.68 -8.16 -13.01
C SER A 203 5.62 -7.45 -13.98
N SER A 204 6.08 -8.18 -15.00
CA SER A 204 6.85 -7.61 -16.11
C SER A 204 6.06 -6.55 -16.89
N HIS A 205 4.73 -6.66 -16.93
CA HIS A 205 3.87 -5.63 -17.52
C HIS A 205 3.96 -4.30 -16.75
N ASN A 206 3.88 -4.35 -15.43
CA ASN A 206 4.02 -3.15 -14.60
C ASN A 206 5.45 -2.59 -14.65
N ALA A 207 6.47 -3.46 -14.75
CA ALA A 207 7.85 -3.02 -14.96
C ALA A 207 8.03 -2.29 -16.30
N ARG A 208 7.38 -2.75 -17.38
CA ARG A 208 7.31 -2.02 -18.66
C ARG A 208 6.60 -0.67 -18.53
N LEU A 209 5.51 -0.61 -17.78
CA LEU A 209 4.79 0.64 -17.53
C LEU A 209 5.69 1.68 -16.83
N LEU A 210 6.49 1.24 -15.85
CA LEU A 210 7.50 2.08 -15.19
C LEU A 210 8.56 2.60 -16.16
N LEU A 211 9.05 1.74 -17.05
CA LEU A 211 10.01 2.17 -18.08
C LEU A 211 9.40 3.18 -19.04
N SER A 212 8.18 2.94 -19.51
CA SER A 212 7.49 3.85 -20.43
C SER A 212 7.12 5.21 -19.82
N ALA A 213 7.14 5.30 -18.49
CA ALA A 213 6.94 6.54 -17.75
C ALA A 213 8.27 7.27 -17.43
N ASP A 214 9.38 6.85 -18.03
CA ASP A 214 10.72 7.40 -17.80
C ASP A 214 11.19 7.29 -16.33
N GLY A 215 10.76 6.24 -15.63
CA GLY A 215 11.11 6.05 -14.22
C GLY A 215 12.55 5.62 -13.97
N LEU A 216 13.14 4.85 -14.90
CA LEU A 216 14.46 4.24 -14.68
C LEU A 216 15.57 5.28 -14.45
N PRO A 217 15.74 6.34 -15.28
CA PRO A 217 16.77 7.34 -15.05
C PRO A 217 16.66 8.02 -13.67
N LYS A 218 15.43 8.39 -13.26
CA LYS A 218 15.20 9.02 -11.94
C LYS A 218 15.61 8.10 -10.79
N ILE A 219 15.25 6.83 -10.87
CA ILE A 219 15.57 5.84 -9.83
C ILE A 219 17.10 5.62 -9.76
N ILE A 220 17.79 5.55 -10.90
CA ILE A 220 19.26 5.46 -10.94
C ILE A 220 19.88 6.67 -10.23
N THR A 221 19.46 7.89 -10.57
CA THR A 221 19.99 9.12 -9.95
C THR A 221 19.77 9.15 -8.43
N ILE A 222 18.60 8.73 -7.95
CA ILE A 222 18.31 8.65 -6.51
C ILE A 222 19.19 7.60 -5.81
N SER A 223 19.51 6.49 -6.50
CA SER A 223 20.34 5.42 -5.94
C SER A 223 21.83 5.77 -5.84
N MET A 224 22.35 6.58 -6.76
CA MET A 224 23.80 6.84 -6.94
C MET A 224 24.37 8.01 -6.14
N ASN A 225 23.60 8.65 -5.25
CA ASN A 225 24.12 9.83 -4.53
C ASN A 225 25.12 9.43 -3.42
N ASP A 226 26.41 9.52 -3.72
CA ASP A 226 27.55 9.17 -2.85
C ASP A 226 27.56 9.91 -1.50
N SER A 227 27.10 11.17 -1.47
CA SER A 227 27.07 11.97 -0.22
C SER A 227 26.02 11.47 0.78
N ASN A 228 25.02 10.72 0.28
CA ASN A 228 23.82 10.30 1.01
C ASN A 228 23.51 8.81 0.79
N MET A 229 24.52 7.96 0.52
CA MET A 229 24.34 6.50 0.33
C MET A 229 23.54 5.81 1.46
N PHE A 230 23.44 6.44 2.64
CA PHE A 230 22.70 5.94 3.80
C PHE A 230 21.24 6.43 3.90
N SER A 231 20.79 7.32 3.02
CA SER A 231 19.42 7.84 3.06
C SER A 231 18.40 6.71 2.85
N LYS A 232 17.21 6.86 3.46
CA LYS A 232 16.10 5.90 3.27
C LYS A 232 15.71 5.81 1.78
N ALA A 233 15.79 6.93 1.06
CA ALA A 233 15.45 7.04 -0.36
C ALA A 233 16.42 6.25 -1.24
N SER A 234 17.74 6.45 -1.09
CA SER A 234 18.76 5.76 -1.90
C SER A 234 18.73 4.25 -1.71
N ARG A 235 18.50 3.78 -0.47
CA ARG A 235 18.32 2.34 -0.19
C ARG A 235 17.08 1.77 -0.86
N ALA A 236 15.93 2.45 -0.76
CA ALA A 236 14.71 1.99 -1.40
C ALA A 236 14.82 1.99 -2.93
N ALA A 237 15.47 3.00 -3.52
CA ALA A 237 15.76 3.05 -4.95
C ALA A 237 16.65 1.90 -5.40
N SER A 238 17.69 1.57 -4.63
CA SER A 238 18.59 0.44 -4.92
C SER A 238 17.84 -0.91 -4.91
N VAL A 239 16.95 -1.11 -3.94
CA VAL A 239 16.09 -2.31 -3.88
C VAL A 239 15.15 -2.38 -5.10
N LEU A 240 14.59 -1.25 -5.52
CA LEU A 240 13.76 -1.17 -6.72
C LEU A 240 14.56 -1.48 -8.00
N LEU A 241 15.79 -0.98 -8.13
CA LEU A 241 16.64 -1.29 -9.29
C LEU A 241 16.98 -2.78 -9.35
N TYR A 242 17.31 -3.39 -8.21
CA TYR A 242 17.55 -4.82 -8.14
C TYR A 242 16.30 -5.63 -8.56
N CYS A 243 15.13 -5.21 -8.10
CA CYS A 243 13.85 -5.77 -8.52
C CYS A 243 13.62 -5.65 -10.04
N LEU A 244 13.83 -4.47 -10.61
CA LEU A 244 13.71 -4.25 -12.05
C LEU A 244 14.66 -5.17 -12.83
N TRP A 245 15.92 -5.27 -12.40
CA TRP A 245 16.90 -6.14 -13.04
C TRP A 245 16.55 -7.63 -13.01
N SER A 246 15.68 -8.07 -12.09
CA SER A 246 15.20 -9.45 -12.03
C SER A 246 14.26 -9.82 -13.20
N HIS A 247 13.70 -8.84 -13.90
CA HIS A 247 12.90 -9.02 -15.13
C HIS A 247 13.83 -9.20 -16.34
N THR A 248 14.30 -10.43 -16.56
CA THR A 248 15.24 -10.76 -17.63
C THR A 248 14.71 -10.45 -19.03
N ASP A 249 13.39 -10.45 -19.23
CA ASP A 249 12.74 -10.08 -20.48
C ASP A 249 12.91 -8.59 -20.83
N LEU A 250 13.32 -7.75 -19.86
CA LEU A 250 13.49 -6.30 -20.02
C LEU A 250 14.95 -5.85 -20.12
N HIS A 251 15.92 -6.76 -20.05
CA HIS A 251 17.35 -6.42 -20.08
C HIS A 251 17.77 -5.62 -21.31
N SER A 252 17.18 -5.88 -22.48
CA SER A 252 17.46 -5.11 -23.70
C SER A 252 16.95 -3.67 -23.63
N ALA A 253 15.86 -3.43 -22.90
CA ALA A 253 15.31 -2.10 -22.67
C ALA A 253 16.13 -1.32 -21.61
N TYR A 254 16.69 -2.01 -20.61
CA TYR A 254 17.51 -1.38 -19.56
C TYR A 254 18.92 -0.96 -20.02
N LYS A 255 19.42 -1.54 -21.11
CA LYS A 255 20.75 -1.23 -21.66
C LYS A 255 20.77 -0.02 -22.61
N LYS A 256 19.60 0.52 -22.94
CA LYS A 256 19.43 1.72 -23.75
C LYS A 256 19.39 2.95 -22.86
#